data_AF-A0A9E2JB27-F1
#
_entry.id   AF-A0A9E2JB27-F1
#
_cell.length_a   1.000
_cell.length_b   1.000
_cell.length_c   1.000
_cell.angle_alpha   90.00
_cell.angle_beta   90.00
_cell.angle_gamma   90.00
#
_symmetry.space_group_name_H-M   'P 1'
#
loop_
_entity.id
_entity.type
_entity.pdbx_description
1 polymer ?
#
loop_
_entity_poly.entity_id
_entity_poly.type
_entity_poly.pdbx_seq_one_letter_code
_entity_poly.pdbx_strand_id
1 'polypeptide(L)'
;MSSRSPGGKKDLDALDERIEEITVDAYGDDEQLWAFRQAFEDDIELPADGFVIGEPVSVIEIDYDGNERRGLTARCRREDGSEHVVSAADVMFAQTSIGADYVAAYRKWLRLDPYPADVRVSSRSKRHHKAGADDLDLSGPVELVALSVKDRSARCRLLGTERVITLRPSRLGGLVPGQIVTVKPRKQWRYAGHPYLSGEIQSTRLDVDALGLAPLGLEDIGIWDPKEHYWGEEDEPIEEWAKPIIAHGPRPEFEMEQVLPGDDPDDPLCDPIIQANDLEAGGKRAEAVNILMGLCQADLRCLDAHAHLGNRIFDHSPQDAIRHYEVGLRIGELSLGNDFTGLLPWGHVNNRPLLRCMHGFGLCLWRLGRFDEAERVFDRMLWMNPSDNQGVRFLIDGVKAGTDWTDPENSDID
;
A
#
# COMPACT_ATOMS: atom_id res chain seq x y z
N MET A 1 -4.45 -43.96 31.82
CA MET A 1 -3.06 -43.48 31.76
C MET A 1 -2.48 -43.93 30.43
N SER A 2 -2.56 -43.09 29.40
CA SER A 2 -1.97 -43.38 28.09
C SER A 2 -0.64 -42.64 28.02
N SER A 3 0.46 -43.38 27.85
CA SER A 3 1.81 -42.85 27.77
C SER A 3 1.97 -41.97 26.54
N ARG A 4 2.10 -40.64 26.74
CA ARG A 4 2.55 -39.70 25.70
C ARG A 4 3.95 -40.11 25.23
N SER A 5 4.15 -40.18 23.92
CA SER A 5 5.43 -40.51 23.28
C SER A 5 6.54 -39.54 23.71
N PRO A 6 7.82 -39.96 23.79
CA PRO A 6 8.94 -39.14 24.26
C PRO A 6 9.17 -37.85 23.45
N GLY A 7 8.69 -37.78 22.21
CA GLY A 7 8.82 -36.61 21.33
C GLY A 7 7.97 -35.41 21.78
N GLY A 8 6.76 -35.64 22.30
CA GLY A 8 5.86 -34.54 22.70
C GLY A 8 6.23 -33.85 24.01
N LYS A 9 7.14 -34.43 24.81
CA LYS A 9 7.64 -33.79 26.02
C LYS A 9 8.76 -32.78 25.70
N LYS A 10 9.69 -33.14 24.80
CA LYS A 10 10.74 -32.24 24.30
C LYS A 10 10.18 -31.02 23.57
N ASP A 11 9.08 -31.20 22.85
CA ASP A 11 8.42 -30.12 22.10
C ASP A 11 7.79 -29.08 23.04
N LEU A 12 7.16 -29.55 24.13
CA LEU A 12 6.61 -28.67 25.15
C LEU A 12 7.72 -27.96 25.93
N ASP A 13 8.80 -28.65 26.30
CA ASP A 13 9.93 -28.03 27.00
C ASP A 13 10.57 -26.92 26.14
N ALA A 14 10.68 -27.11 24.82
CA ALA A 14 11.17 -26.08 23.89
C ALA A 14 10.23 -24.86 23.79
N LEU A 15 8.92 -25.07 23.86
CA LEU A 15 7.96 -23.96 23.95
C LEU A 15 8.08 -23.20 25.28
N ASP A 16 8.37 -23.89 26.40
CA ASP A 16 8.60 -23.20 27.68
C ASP A 16 9.84 -22.31 27.61
N GLU A 17 10.96 -22.82 27.08
CA GLU A 17 12.18 -22.02 26.87
C GLU A 17 11.92 -20.80 25.99
N ARG A 18 11.13 -20.94 24.93
CA ARG A 18 10.76 -19.84 24.04
C ARG A 18 9.85 -18.81 24.71
N ILE A 19 8.89 -19.25 25.52
CA ILE A 19 8.04 -18.33 26.28
C ILE A 19 8.89 -17.58 27.30
N GLU A 20 9.80 -18.26 28.00
CA GLU A 20 10.73 -17.63 28.95
C GLU A 20 11.63 -16.62 28.25
N GLU A 21 12.13 -16.91 27.04
CA GLU A 21 12.92 -15.99 26.23
C GLU A 21 12.11 -14.74 25.81
N ILE A 22 10.90 -14.93 25.30
CA ILE A 22 10.02 -13.82 24.89
C ILE A 22 9.65 -12.96 26.10
N THR A 23 9.36 -13.58 27.24
CA THR A 23 8.82 -12.88 28.43
C THR A 23 9.89 -12.48 29.44
N VAL A 24 11.18 -12.60 29.12
CA VAL A 24 12.31 -12.49 30.07
C VAL A 24 12.32 -11.19 30.88
N ASP A 25 11.94 -10.07 30.26
CA ASP A 25 11.90 -8.74 30.88
C ASP A 25 10.48 -8.13 30.91
N ALA A 26 9.43 -8.96 30.75
CA ALA A 26 8.05 -8.53 30.68
C ALA A 26 7.25 -8.85 31.97
N TYR A 27 6.85 -7.80 32.67
CA TYR A 27 6.13 -7.85 33.94
C TYR A 27 4.62 -7.63 33.76
N GLY A 28 3.86 -8.72 33.92
CA GLY A 28 2.40 -8.69 33.80
C GLY A 28 1.91 -8.98 32.39
N ASP A 29 0.60 -9.18 32.25
CA ASP A 29 0.00 -9.71 31.02
C ASP A 29 0.14 -8.73 29.85
N ASP A 30 0.00 -7.42 30.09
CA ASP A 30 0.16 -6.38 29.07
C ASP A 30 1.59 -6.33 28.47
N GLU A 31 2.62 -6.26 29.32
CA GLU A 31 4.02 -6.25 28.86
C GLU A 31 4.38 -7.56 28.16
N GLN A 32 3.81 -8.69 28.60
CA GLN A 32 4.04 -9.99 27.96
C GLN A 32 3.36 -10.06 26.59
N LEU A 33 2.16 -9.50 26.42
CA LEU A 33 1.49 -9.40 25.13
C LEU A 33 2.29 -8.53 24.15
N TRP A 34 2.82 -7.40 24.61
CA TRP A 34 3.76 -6.58 23.82
C TRP A 34 5.02 -7.35 23.42
N ALA A 35 5.61 -8.10 24.34
CA ALA A 35 6.79 -8.92 24.04
C ALA A 35 6.48 -10.02 23.01
N PHE A 36 5.31 -10.66 23.09
CA PHE A 36 4.86 -11.57 22.03
C PHE A 36 4.68 -10.83 20.71
N ARG A 37 3.94 -9.70 20.65
CA ARG A 37 3.78 -8.91 19.41
C ARG A 37 5.14 -8.67 18.74
N GLN A 38 6.10 -8.17 19.51
CA GLN A 38 7.44 -7.87 18.99
C GLN A 38 8.15 -9.13 18.47
N ALA A 39 8.07 -10.26 19.20
CA ALA A 39 8.66 -11.52 18.74
C ALA A 39 8.01 -12.04 17.44
N PHE A 40 6.70 -11.82 17.25
CA PHE A 40 6.04 -12.13 15.97
C PHE A 40 6.54 -11.22 14.85
N GLU A 41 6.69 -9.92 15.11
CA GLU A 41 7.17 -8.93 14.14
C GLU A 41 8.62 -9.17 13.71
N ASP A 42 9.51 -9.50 14.65
CA ASP A 42 10.94 -9.71 14.41
C ASP A 42 11.21 -10.99 13.60
N ASP A 43 10.45 -12.07 13.85
CA ASP A 43 10.78 -13.40 13.35
C ASP A 43 9.88 -13.94 12.23
N ILE A 44 8.74 -13.28 11.95
CA ILE A 44 7.78 -13.75 10.95
C ILE A 44 7.66 -12.72 9.82
N GLU A 45 8.13 -13.12 8.63
CA GLU A 45 7.92 -12.33 7.42
C GLU A 45 6.45 -12.35 6.98
N LEU A 46 5.73 -11.27 7.28
CA LEU A 46 4.38 -11.02 6.78
C LEU A 46 4.40 -10.18 5.47
N PRO A 47 3.42 -10.35 4.56
CA PRO A 47 2.29 -11.28 4.65
C PRO A 47 2.68 -12.75 4.44
N ALA A 48 2.08 -13.64 5.24
CA ALA A 48 2.35 -15.08 5.25
C ALA A 48 1.10 -15.94 5.03
N ASP A 49 1.30 -17.11 4.40
CA ASP A 49 0.24 -18.11 4.21
C ASP A 49 -0.19 -18.69 5.57
N GLY A 50 -1.48 -18.61 5.89
CA GLY A 50 -2.06 -19.18 7.09
C GLY A 50 -3.46 -19.75 6.87
N PHE A 51 -4.03 -20.28 7.94
CA PHE A 51 -5.41 -20.76 7.98
C PHE A 51 -6.10 -20.21 9.23
N VAL A 52 -7.39 -19.92 9.13
CA VAL A 52 -8.24 -19.58 10.27
C VAL A 52 -9.45 -20.50 10.23
N ILE A 53 -9.61 -21.36 11.24
CA ILE A 53 -10.69 -22.38 11.30
C ILE A 53 -10.75 -23.22 10.01
N GLY A 54 -9.58 -23.55 9.44
CA GLY A 54 -9.46 -24.33 8.20
C GLY A 54 -9.67 -23.55 6.90
N GLU A 55 -10.08 -22.29 6.95
CA GLU A 55 -10.17 -21.41 5.78
C GLU A 55 -8.79 -20.79 5.48
N PRO A 56 -8.31 -20.86 4.23
CA PRO A 56 -7.02 -20.28 3.85
C PRO A 56 -7.08 -18.75 3.87
N VAL A 57 -6.04 -18.12 4.43
CA VAL A 57 -5.91 -16.66 4.51
C VAL A 57 -4.45 -16.24 4.28
N SER A 58 -4.26 -14.99 3.86
CA SER A 58 -2.98 -14.30 3.97
C SER A 58 -2.98 -13.53 5.29
N VAL A 59 -2.14 -13.93 6.25
CA VAL A 59 -1.92 -13.18 7.49
C VAL A 59 -1.10 -11.95 7.11
N ILE A 60 -1.67 -10.77 7.24
CA ILE A 60 -1.08 -9.50 6.85
C ILE A 60 -0.27 -8.91 8.01
N GLU A 61 -0.76 -9.09 9.23
CA GLU A 61 -0.26 -8.43 10.42
C GLU A 61 -0.67 -9.22 11.67
N ILE A 62 0.17 -9.20 12.70
CA ILE A 62 -0.15 -9.68 14.05
C ILE A 62 0.16 -8.53 15.01
N ASP A 63 -0.83 -8.13 15.79
CA ASP A 63 -0.78 -6.90 16.56
C ASP A 63 -1.46 -7.03 17.94
N TYR A 64 -1.17 -6.09 18.83
CA TYR A 64 -1.75 -5.92 20.15
C TYR A 64 -2.27 -4.51 20.34
N ASP A 65 -3.58 -4.36 20.60
CA ASP A 65 -4.25 -3.06 20.75
C ASP A 65 -4.32 -2.56 22.21
N GLY A 66 -3.45 -3.07 23.10
CA GLY A 66 -3.48 -2.76 24.53
C GLY A 66 -4.66 -3.39 25.30
N ASN A 67 -5.48 -4.24 24.67
CA ASN A 67 -6.60 -4.90 25.34
C ASN A 67 -6.24 -6.32 25.80
N GLU A 68 -5.80 -6.45 27.05
CA GLU A 68 -5.41 -7.75 27.67
C GLU A 68 -6.48 -8.85 27.49
N ARG A 69 -7.77 -8.49 27.49
CA ARG A 69 -8.86 -9.46 27.34
C ARG A 69 -8.97 -10.02 25.92
N ARG A 70 -8.62 -9.22 24.91
CA ARG A 70 -8.61 -9.64 23.51
C ARG A 70 -7.33 -10.39 23.17
N GLY A 71 -6.21 -9.97 23.77
CA GLY A 71 -4.88 -10.48 23.46
C GLY A 71 -4.44 -10.07 22.05
N LEU A 72 -3.50 -10.81 21.48
CA LEU A 72 -3.01 -10.59 20.13
C LEU A 72 -4.10 -10.87 19.09
N THR A 73 -4.18 -9.98 18.11
CA THR A 73 -5.03 -10.12 16.94
C THR A 73 -4.20 -10.35 15.69
N ALA A 74 -4.81 -10.96 14.68
CA ALA A 74 -4.20 -11.14 13.38
C ALA A 74 -5.14 -10.58 12.31
N ARG A 75 -4.65 -9.63 11.51
CA ARG A 75 -5.36 -9.14 10.35
C ARG A 75 -5.11 -10.09 9.19
N CYS A 76 -6.18 -10.69 8.70
CA CYS A 76 -6.14 -11.77 7.72
C CYS A 76 -6.95 -11.37 6.48
N ARG A 77 -6.35 -11.54 5.30
CA ARG A 77 -7.01 -11.31 4.01
C ARG A 77 -7.41 -12.63 3.36
N ARG A 78 -8.67 -12.74 2.93
CA ARG A 78 -9.20 -13.88 2.16
C ARG A 78 -8.86 -13.76 0.68
N GLU A 79 -9.07 -14.84 -0.09
CA GLU A 79 -8.86 -14.87 -1.55
C GLU A 79 -9.73 -13.85 -2.30
N ASP A 80 -10.92 -13.52 -1.77
CA ASP A 80 -11.82 -12.50 -2.32
C ASP A 80 -11.39 -11.06 -2.00
N GLY A 81 -10.24 -10.87 -1.33
CA GLY A 81 -9.71 -9.58 -0.94
C GLY A 81 -10.30 -9.01 0.36
N SER A 82 -11.31 -9.65 0.96
CA SER A 82 -11.87 -9.18 2.22
C SER A 82 -10.89 -9.37 3.38
N GLU A 83 -10.74 -8.34 4.21
CA GLU A 83 -9.89 -8.36 5.41
C GLU A 83 -10.73 -8.55 6.67
N HIS A 84 -10.25 -9.39 7.58
CA HIS A 84 -10.90 -9.70 8.85
C HIS A 84 -9.85 -9.74 9.96
N VAL A 85 -10.19 -9.18 11.12
CA VAL A 85 -9.36 -9.28 12.32
C VAL A 85 -9.86 -10.46 13.14
N VAL A 86 -8.95 -11.39 13.45
CA VAL A 86 -9.24 -12.59 14.26
C VAL A 86 -8.26 -12.69 15.42
N SER A 87 -8.49 -13.59 16.38
CA SER A 87 -7.48 -13.85 17.41
C SER A 87 -6.24 -14.47 16.76
N ALA A 88 -5.04 -13.99 17.12
CA ALA A 88 -3.80 -14.60 16.65
C ALA A 88 -3.67 -16.06 17.10
N ALA A 89 -4.32 -16.44 18.20
CA ALA A 89 -4.39 -17.83 18.64
C ALA A 89 -5.16 -18.73 17.66
N ASP A 90 -6.08 -18.19 16.86
CA ASP A 90 -6.89 -18.95 15.89
C ASP A 90 -6.21 -19.10 14.52
N VAL A 91 -5.08 -18.41 14.32
CA VAL A 91 -4.27 -18.51 13.10
C VAL A 91 -3.42 -19.77 13.15
N MET A 92 -3.34 -20.47 12.03
CA MET A 92 -2.47 -21.65 11.88
C MET A 92 -1.52 -21.43 10.70
N PHE A 93 -0.23 -21.40 10.96
CA PHE A 93 0.80 -21.44 9.92
C PHE A 93 1.15 -22.89 9.54
N ALA A 94 1.92 -23.07 8.47
CA ALA A 94 2.42 -24.39 8.10
C ALA A 94 3.28 -24.98 9.24
N GLN A 95 3.06 -26.24 9.61
CA GLN A 95 3.71 -26.92 10.76
C GLN A 95 5.25 -26.86 10.76
N THR A 96 5.89 -26.62 9.61
CA THR A 96 7.36 -26.51 9.50
C THR A 96 7.86 -25.07 9.47
N SER A 97 7.00 -24.09 9.73
CA SER A 97 7.34 -22.66 9.70
C SER A 97 7.55 -22.15 11.11
N ILE A 98 8.43 -21.16 11.24
CA ILE A 98 8.71 -20.53 12.53
C ILE A 98 7.43 -19.89 13.14
N GLY A 99 6.53 -19.38 12.29
CA GLY A 99 5.25 -18.85 12.73
C GLY A 99 4.36 -19.88 13.43
N ALA A 100 4.46 -21.17 13.08
CA ALA A 100 3.73 -22.22 13.80
C ALA A 100 4.25 -22.40 15.22
N ASP A 101 5.57 -22.26 15.41
CA ASP A 101 6.21 -22.34 16.74
C ASP A 101 5.83 -21.16 17.62
N TYR A 102 5.80 -19.94 17.06
CA TYR A 102 5.37 -18.73 17.78
C TYR A 102 3.89 -18.77 18.15
N VAL A 103 3.02 -19.19 17.24
CA VAL A 103 1.60 -19.40 17.57
C VAL A 103 1.44 -20.47 18.65
N ALA A 104 2.19 -21.57 18.59
CA ALA A 104 2.13 -22.61 19.62
C ALA A 104 2.60 -22.09 20.99
N ALA A 105 3.68 -21.30 21.03
CA ALA A 105 4.17 -20.66 22.25
C ALA A 105 3.12 -19.69 22.82
N TYR A 106 2.52 -18.84 21.97
CA TYR A 106 1.49 -17.90 22.36
C TYR A 106 0.22 -18.60 22.89
N ARG A 107 -0.25 -19.63 22.20
CA ARG A 107 -1.38 -20.46 22.64
C ARG A 107 -1.09 -21.13 23.98
N LYS A 108 0.13 -21.63 24.18
CA LYS A 108 0.54 -22.24 25.44
C LYS A 108 0.55 -21.22 26.58
N TRP A 109 1.06 -20.01 26.33
CA TRP A 109 1.04 -18.90 27.29
C TRP A 109 -0.38 -18.52 27.71
N LEU A 110 -1.32 -18.47 26.74
CA LEU A 110 -2.76 -18.32 26.98
C LEU A 110 -3.42 -19.54 27.68
N ARG A 111 -2.65 -20.59 28.00
CA ARG A 111 -3.12 -21.87 28.56
C ARG A 111 -4.10 -22.62 27.65
N LEU A 112 -4.01 -22.38 26.36
CA LEU A 112 -4.70 -23.14 25.31
C LEU A 112 -3.86 -24.35 24.90
N ASP A 113 -4.48 -25.29 24.17
CA ASP A 113 -3.74 -26.39 23.54
C ASP A 113 -2.77 -25.83 22.50
N PRO A 114 -1.44 -25.99 22.64
CA PRO A 114 -0.46 -25.43 21.70
C PRO A 114 -0.61 -25.99 20.28
N TYR A 115 -1.04 -27.25 20.19
CA TYR A 115 -1.23 -27.97 18.92
C TYR A 115 -2.64 -28.56 18.85
N PRO A 116 -3.67 -27.72 18.63
CA PRO A 116 -5.05 -28.20 18.56
C PRO A 116 -5.15 -29.30 17.49
N ALA A 117 -5.81 -30.41 17.85
CA ALA A 117 -5.91 -31.58 16.98
C ALA A 117 -6.45 -31.20 15.59
N ASP A 118 -5.64 -31.51 14.56
CA ASP A 118 -5.88 -31.25 13.14
C ASP A 118 -7.38 -31.20 12.77
N VAL A 119 -7.89 -30.00 12.47
CA VAL A 119 -8.66 -29.91 11.22
C VAL A 119 -7.64 -30.37 10.18
N ARG A 120 -7.80 -31.59 9.65
CA ARG A 120 -6.94 -32.13 8.60
C ARG A 120 -7.01 -31.17 7.41
N VAL A 121 -6.21 -30.12 7.44
CA VAL A 121 -5.91 -29.30 6.28
C VAL A 121 -5.19 -30.28 5.38
N SER A 122 -5.90 -30.76 4.38
CA SER A 122 -5.35 -31.74 3.45
C SER A 122 -4.01 -31.19 2.98
N SER A 123 -2.97 -32.02 2.94
CA SER A 123 -1.67 -31.71 2.35
C SER A 123 -1.74 -31.39 0.84
N ARG A 124 -2.95 -31.15 0.32
CA ARG A 124 -3.31 -30.65 -1.00
C ARG A 124 -3.81 -29.21 -1.01
N SER A 125 -4.00 -28.56 0.14
CA SER A 125 -4.28 -27.12 0.16
C SER A 125 -2.98 -26.39 -0.20
N LYS A 126 -2.95 -25.86 -1.42
CA LYS A 126 -1.78 -25.21 -2.03
C LYS A 126 -1.34 -24.03 -1.14
N ARG A 127 -0.05 -23.70 -1.14
CA ARG A 127 0.40 -22.39 -0.64
C ARG A 127 -0.18 -21.35 -1.60
N HIS A 128 -1.10 -20.50 -1.13
CA HIS A 128 -1.94 -19.68 -2.01
C HIS A 128 -1.35 -18.29 -2.27
N HIS A 129 -0.46 -17.78 -1.41
CA HIS A 129 0.18 -16.48 -1.58
C HIS A 129 1.51 -16.53 -2.37
N LYS A 130 2.19 -17.68 -2.49
CA LYS A 130 3.41 -17.82 -3.31
C LYS A 130 3.12 -18.52 -4.63
N ALA A 131 3.57 -17.97 -5.76
CA ALA A 131 3.47 -18.63 -7.06
C ALA A 131 4.20 -19.99 -7.08
N GLY A 132 3.49 -21.04 -7.47
CA GLY A 132 3.99 -22.40 -7.68
C GLY A 132 4.58 -22.59 -9.08
N ALA A 133 5.13 -23.78 -9.34
CA ALA A 133 5.62 -24.16 -10.67
C ALA A 133 4.48 -24.31 -11.69
N ASP A 134 3.30 -24.74 -11.24
CA ASP A 134 2.13 -24.95 -12.09
C ASP A 134 1.37 -23.65 -12.41
N ASP A 135 1.71 -22.53 -11.75
CA ASP A 135 1.04 -21.23 -11.95
C ASP A 135 1.64 -20.41 -13.09
N LEU A 136 2.76 -20.88 -13.64
CA LEU A 136 3.53 -20.17 -14.65
C LEU A 136 3.72 -21.08 -15.85
N ASP A 137 2.97 -20.79 -16.91
CA ASP A 137 3.27 -21.36 -18.22
C ASP A 137 4.47 -20.61 -18.83
N LEU A 138 5.66 -21.21 -18.70
CA LEU A 138 6.89 -20.64 -19.25
C LEU A 138 6.98 -20.77 -20.79
N SER A 139 5.99 -21.38 -21.45
CA SER A 139 5.95 -21.48 -22.91
C SER A 139 5.51 -20.18 -23.60
N GLY A 140 4.88 -19.26 -22.85
CA GLY A 140 4.43 -17.95 -23.34
C GLY A 140 4.89 -16.79 -22.46
N PRO A 141 4.56 -15.55 -22.85
CA PRO A 141 4.77 -14.38 -22.00
C PRO A 141 3.95 -14.48 -20.70
N VAL A 142 4.52 -13.97 -19.61
CA VAL A 142 3.91 -13.93 -18.29
C VAL A 142 3.62 -12.47 -17.93
N GLU A 143 2.40 -12.19 -17.47
CA GLU A 143 2.02 -10.86 -17.00
C GLU A 143 2.05 -10.80 -15.46
N LEU A 144 2.73 -9.78 -14.94
CA LEU A 144 2.93 -9.57 -13.51
C LEU A 144 2.54 -8.15 -13.14
N VAL A 145 1.95 -7.96 -11.97
CA VAL A 145 1.74 -6.63 -11.37
C VAL A 145 2.93 -6.33 -10.47
N ALA A 146 3.63 -5.22 -10.67
CA ALA A 146 4.69 -4.76 -9.78
C ALA A 146 4.11 -4.26 -8.45
N LEU A 147 4.64 -4.74 -7.33
CA LEU A 147 4.23 -4.37 -5.97
C LEU A 147 5.30 -3.49 -5.30
N SER A 148 6.57 -3.85 -5.51
CA SER A 148 7.73 -3.03 -5.12
C SER A 148 8.88 -3.23 -6.10
N VAL A 149 9.74 -2.22 -6.23
CA VAL A 149 10.87 -2.24 -7.16
C VAL A 149 12.15 -1.87 -6.40
N LYS A 150 13.16 -2.74 -6.51
CA LYS A 150 14.54 -2.53 -6.04
C LYS A 150 15.48 -2.45 -7.24
N ASP A 151 16.74 -2.08 -7.04
CA ASP A 151 17.73 -1.88 -8.12
C ASP A 151 17.78 -2.96 -9.21
N ARG A 152 17.62 -4.24 -8.82
CA ARG A 152 17.80 -5.40 -9.72
C ARG A 152 16.66 -6.41 -9.68
N SER A 153 15.61 -6.13 -8.92
CA SER A 153 14.47 -7.02 -8.79
C SER A 153 13.20 -6.28 -8.45
N ALA A 154 12.07 -6.80 -8.88
CA ALA A 154 10.76 -6.35 -8.44
C ALA A 154 10.05 -7.47 -7.67
N ARG A 155 9.34 -7.12 -6.61
CA ARG A 155 8.32 -7.99 -6.03
C ARG A 155 7.07 -7.80 -6.87
N CYS A 156 6.48 -8.89 -7.33
CA CYS A 156 5.32 -8.84 -8.20
C CYS A 156 4.29 -9.87 -7.77
N ARG A 157 3.02 -9.69 -8.14
CA ARG A 157 2.03 -10.79 -8.15
C ARG A 157 1.66 -11.17 -9.58
N LEU A 158 1.25 -12.41 -9.80
CA LEU A 158 0.74 -12.82 -11.12
C LEU A 158 -0.57 -12.10 -11.40
N LEU A 159 -0.74 -11.58 -12.61
CA LEU A 159 -1.97 -10.87 -12.99
C LEU A 159 -3.21 -11.75 -12.76
N GLY A 160 -4.25 -11.17 -12.16
CA GLY A 160 -5.49 -11.89 -11.83
C GLY A 160 -5.39 -12.82 -10.61
N THR A 161 -4.30 -12.78 -9.85
CA THR A 161 -4.11 -13.58 -8.63
C THR A 161 -3.38 -12.79 -7.55
N GLU A 162 -3.43 -13.29 -6.32
CA GLU A 162 -2.63 -12.79 -5.19
C GLU A 162 -1.28 -13.52 -5.03
N ARG A 163 -0.88 -14.34 -6.02
CA ARG A 163 0.34 -15.14 -5.94
C ARG A 163 1.57 -14.30 -6.24
N VAL A 164 2.42 -14.14 -5.23
CA VAL A 164 3.61 -13.30 -5.29
C VAL A 164 4.83 -14.08 -5.78
N ILE A 165 5.61 -13.42 -6.64
CA ILE A 165 6.87 -13.86 -7.22
C ILE A 165 7.89 -12.72 -7.24
N THR A 166 9.17 -13.05 -7.16
CA THR A 166 10.24 -12.06 -7.34
C THR A 166 10.75 -12.10 -8.78
N LEU A 167 10.54 -11.02 -9.52
CA LEU A 167 11.07 -10.83 -10.87
C LEU A 167 12.52 -10.32 -10.81
N ARG A 168 13.44 -10.98 -11.52
CA ARG A 168 14.82 -10.56 -11.75
C ARG A 168 15.08 -10.45 -13.25
N PRO A 169 14.73 -9.32 -13.87
CA PRO A 169 14.93 -9.13 -15.30
C PRO A 169 16.36 -8.68 -15.60
N SER A 170 16.73 -8.67 -16.88
CA SER A 170 18.02 -8.10 -17.32
C SER A 170 18.13 -6.60 -17.03
N ARG A 171 17.02 -5.86 -17.20
CA ARG A 171 16.86 -4.44 -16.89
C ARG A 171 15.41 -4.21 -16.45
N LEU A 172 15.20 -3.51 -15.34
CA LEU A 172 13.86 -3.15 -14.86
C LEU A 172 13.24 -1.98 -15.65
N GLY A 173 14.08 -1.12 -16.23
CA GLY A 173 13.61 0.15 -16.79
C GLY A 173 13.12 1.06 -15.66
N GLY A 174 12.26 2.03 -15.98
CA GLY A 174 11.55 2.80 -14.96
C GLY A 174 10.19 2.20 -14.64
N LEU A 175 10.16 0.89 -14.35
CA LEU A 175 9.01 0.17 -13.81
C LEU A 175 8.71 0.72 -12.42
N VAL A 176 7.42 0.96 -12.13
CA VAL A 176 6.96 1.45 -10.83
C VAL A 176 5.90 0.50 -10.25
N PRO A 177 5.68 0.49 -8.91
CA PRO A 177 4.56 -0.24 -8.31
C PRO A 177 3.23 0.11 -8.99
N GLY A 178 2.34 -0.88 -9.15
CA GLY A 178 1.03 -0.74 -9.80
C GLY A 178 1.04 -0.92 -11.32
N GLN A 179 2.21 -0.95 -11.97
CA GLN A 179 2.27 -1.29 -13.41
C GLN A 179 2.24 -2.80 -13.66
N ILE A 180 1.61 -3.17 -14.79
CA ILE A 180 1.66 -4.51 -15.34
C ILE A 180 2.85 -4.64 -16.27
N VAL A 181 3.68 -5.65 -16.03
CA VAL A 181 4.85 -5.98 -16.82
C VAL A 181 4.63 -7.31 -17.54
N THR A 182 4.82 -7.31 -18.87
CA THR A 182 4.82 -8.52 -19.68
C THR A 182 6.26 -9.01 -19.84
N VAL A 183 6.53 -10.21 -19.32
CA VAL A 183 7.87 -10.80 -19.25
C VAL A 183 7.93 -12.01 -20.15
N LYS A 184 8.93 -12.07 -21.04
CA LYS A 184 9.30 -13.32 -21.71
C LYS A 184 10.13 -14.15 -20.74
N PRO A 185 9.59 -15.24 -20.18
CA PRO A 185 10.27 -16.00 -19.15
C PRO A 185 11.51 -16.69 -19.71
N ARG A 186 12.57 -16.74 -18.90
CA ARG A 186 13.80 -17.48 -19.20
C ARG A 186 14.02 -18.63 -18.23
N LYS A 187 13.89 -18.34 -16.93
CA LYS A 187 14.09 -19.34 -15.87
C LYS A 187 13.22 -19.01 -14.68
N GLN A 188 12.55 -20.03 -14.16
CA GLN A 188 11.95 -20.01 -12.83
C GLN A 188 12.80 -20.83 -11.86
N TRP A 189 12.91 -20.39 -10.62
CA TRP A 189 13.52 -21.17 -9.55
C TRP A 189 12.93 -20.78 -8.19
N ARG A 190 13.29 -21.53 -7.15
CA ARG A 190 12.97 -21.19 -5.76
C ARG A 190 14.26 -20.93 -5.00
N TYR A 191 14.27 -19.91 -4.16
CA TYR A 191 15.36 -19.61 -3.24
C TYR A 191 14.77 -19.26 -1.88
N ALA A 192 15.25 -19.90 -0.81
CA ALA A 192 14.67 -19.83 0.54
C ALA A 192 13.14 -20.06 0.56
N GLY A 193 12.62 -20.89 -0.36
CA GLY A 193 11.17 -21.15 -0.48
C GLY A 193 10.36 -20.09 -1.25
N HIS A 194 10.96 -18.94 -1.61
CA HIS A 194 10.33 -17.89 -2.42
C HIS A 194 10.50 -18.19 -3.92
N PRO A 195 9.44 -18.04 -4.74
CA PRO A 195 9.54 -18.20 -6.18
C PRO A 195 10.20 -16.98 -6.82
N TYR A 196 11.04 -17.26 -7.82
CA TYR A 196 11.72 -16.27 -8.63
C TYR A 196 11.48 -16.55 -10.11
N LEU A 197 11.35 -15.47 -10.88
CA LEU A 197 11.33 -15.50 -12.33
C LEU A 197 12.44 -14.60 -12.87
N SER A 198 13.21 -15.09 -13.82
CA SER A 198 14.04 -14.25 -14.69
C SER A 198 13.50 -14.28 -16.10
N GLY A 199 13.72 -13.18 -16.82
CA GLY A 199 13.20 -12.99 -18.16
C GLY A 199 13.55 -11.62 -18.70
N GLU A 200 13.10 -11.37 -19.93
CA GLU A 200 13.18 -10.07 -20.58
C GLU A 200 11.83 -9.36 -20.47
N ILE A 201 11.83 -8.10 -20.03
CA ILE A 201 10.62 -7.28 -20.05
C ILE A 201 10.35 -6.90 -21.50
N GLN A 202 9.20 -7.30 -22.03
CA GLN A 202 8.77 -6.97 -23.38
C GLN A 202 8.01 -5.66 -23.44
N SER A 203 7.18 -5.40 -22.43
CA SER A 203 6.39 -4.18 -22.31
C SER A 203 5.98 -3.93 -20.85
N THR A 204 5.65 -2.67 -20.58
CA THR A 204 5.00 -2.24 -19.34
C THR A 204 3.76 -1.43 -19.70
N ARG A 205 2.69 -1.54 -18.92
CA ARG A 205 1.49 -0.72 -19.05
C ARG A 205 0.87 -0.45 -17.69
N LEU A 206 0.00 0.56 -17.64
CA LEU A 206 -0.96 0.75 -16.56
C LEU A 206 -2.34 0.32 -17.08
N ASP A 207 -3.01 -0.53 -16.32
CA ASP A 207 -4.38 -0.97 -16.56
C ASP A 207 -4.98 -1.25 -15.17
N VAL A 208 -5.62 -0.22 -14.61
CA VAL A 208 -6.08 -0.23 -13.22
C VAL A 208 -7.22 -1.21 -12.96
N ASP A 209 -8.08 -1.43 -13.96
CA ASP A 209 -9.16 -2.41 -13.89
C ASP A 209 -8.59 -3.83 -13.75
N ALA A 210 -7.54 -4.14 -14.54
CA ALA A 210 -6.86 -5.43 -14.47
C ALA A 210 -6.09 -5.67 -13.17
N LEU A 211 -5.85 -4.63 -12.35
CA LEU A 211 -5.28 -4.81 -11.02
C LEU A 211 -6.27 -5.48 -10.07
N GLY A 212 -7.58 -5.37 -10.28
CA GLY A 212 -8.58 -5.97 -9.39
C GLY A 212 -8.50 -5.42 -7.95
N LEU A 213 -8.16 -4.13 -7.80
CA LEU A 213 -8.15 -3.46 -6.50
C LEU A 213 -9.57 -3.06 -6.11
N ALA A 214 -9.89 -3.17 -4.82
CA ALA A 214 -11.11 -2.56 -4.28
C ALA A 214 -10.97 -1.03 -4.34
N PRO A 215 -11.97 -0.29 -4.84
CA PRO A 215 -11.98 1.16 -4.74
C PRO A 215 -11.85 1.61 -3.28
N LEU A 216 -11.19 2.75 -3.04
CA LEU A 216 -11.18 3.42 -1.74
C LEU A 216 -12.60 3.84 -1.35
N GLY A 217 -12.96 3.72 -0.08
CA GLY A 217 -14.20 4.26 0.45
C GLY A 217 -14.32 5.78 0.24
N LEU A 218 -15.55 6.26 0.06
CA LEU A 218 -15.88 7.69 0.06
C LEU A 218 -16.90 7.95 1.18
N GLU A 219 -16.49 8.69 2.20
CA GLU A 219 -17.37 9.17 3.26
C GLU A 219 -18.08 10.45 2.79
N ASP A 220 -19.41 10.46 2.89
CA ASP A 220 -20.23 11.65 2.60
C ASP A 220 -20.14 12.61 3.79
N ILE A 221 -19.55 13.78 3.57
CA ILE A 221 -19.36 14.81 4.60
C ILE A 221 -20.55 15.76 4.66
N GLY A 222 -21.25 15.93 3.54
CA GLY A 222 -22.39 16.82 3.41
C GLY A 222 -22.39 17.61 2.12
N ILE A 223 -23.12 18.73 2.13
CA ILE A 223 -23.26 19.61 0.96
C ILE A 223 -22.41 20.86 1.17
N TRP A 224 -21.49 21.09 0.26
CA TRP A 224 -20.75 22.34 0.14
C TRP A 224 -21.57 23.35 -0.67
N ASP A 225 -21.74 24.58 -0.17
CA ASP A 225 -22.38 25.68 -0.89
C ASP A 225 -21.30 26.70 -1.33
N PRO A 226 -21.14 26.97 -2.65
CA PRO A 226 -20.19 27.98 -3.12
C PRO A 226 -20.47 29.39 -2.57
N LYS A 227 -21.67 29.70 -2.08
CA LYS A 227 -21.98 31.00 -1.46
C LYS A 227 -21.37 31.18 -0.09
N GLU A 228 -21.07 30.10 0.62
CA GLU A 228 -20.44 30.12 1.93
C GLU A 228 -18.91 29.99 1.84
N HIS A 229 -18.40 29.69 0.64
CA HIS A 229 -16.97 29.59 0.37
C HIS A 229 -16.32 30.97 0.27
N TYR A 230 -15.11 31.10 0.81
CA TYR A 230 -14.31 32.31 0.68
C TYR A 230 -13.62 32.36 -0.69
N TRP A 231 -13.99 33.34 -1.51
CA TRP A 231 -13.45 33.54 -2.86
C TRP A 231 -12.46 34.72 -2.98
N GLY A 232 -12.10 35.33 -1.84
CA GLY A 232 -11.39 36.61 -1.79
C GLY A 232 -12.19 37.65 -1.01
N GLU A 233 -11.71 38.88 -1.00
CA GLU A 233 -12.38 40.00 -0.33
C GLU A 233 -13.68 40.39 -1.07
N GLU A 234 -14.70 40.88 -0.35
CA GLU A 234 -16.04 41.16 -0.92
C GLU A 234 -16.02 42.16 -2.10
N ASP A 235 -15.04 43.06 -2.13
CA ASP A 235 -14.91 44.11 -3.16
C ASP A 235 -14.06 43.66 -4.37
N GLU A 236 -13.46 42.46 -4.32
CA GLU A 236 -12.63 41.93 -5.41
C GLU A 236 -13.47 41.17 -6.45
N PRO A 237 -13.18 41.34 -7.75
CA PRO A 237 -13.90 40.61 -8.78
C PRO A 237 -13.57 39.12 -8.72
N ILE A 238 -14.61 38.28 -8.80
CA ILE A 238 -14.46 36.83 -8.93
C ILE A 238 -13.65 36.49 -10.20
N GLU A 239 -12.55 35.77 -10.00
CA GLU A 239 -11.67 35.29 -11.08
C GLU A 239 -12.41 34.36 -12.05
N GLU A 240 -12.00 34.38 -13.33
CA GLU A 240 -12.70 33.62 -14.40
C GLU A 240 -12.75 32.11 -14.14
N TRP A 241 -11.73 31.54 -13.52
CA TRP A 241 -11.68 30.11 -13.19
C TRP A 241 -12.73 29.68 -12.16
N ALA A 242 -13.11 30.58 -11.24
CA ALA A 242 -14.04 30.31 -10.16
C ALA A 242 -15.51 30.39 -10.59
N LYS A 243 -15.82 31.23 -11.59
CA LYS A 243 -17.19 31.43 -12.11
C LYS A 243 -17.93 30.13 -12.48
N PRO A 244 -17.37 29.18 -13.24
CA PRO A 244 -18.07 27.93 -13.56
C PRO A 244 -18.33 27.06 -12.32
N ILE A 245 -17.45 27.12 -11.32
CA ILE A 245 -17.64 26.39 -10.05
C ILE A 245 -18.80 26.99 -9.26
N ILE A 246 -18.83 28.31 -9.11
CA ILE A 246 -19.92 29.02 -8.42
C ILE A 246 -21.26 28.80 -9.14
N ALA A 247 -21.26 28.86 -10.48
CA ALA A 247 -22.46 28.69 -11.29
C ALA A 247 -23.06 27.27 -11.18
N HIS A 248 -22.25 26.26 -10.86
CA HIS A 248 -22.75 24.90 -10.63
C HIS A 248 -23.63 24.82 -9.37
N GLY A 249 -23.34 25.63 -8.36
CA GLY A 249 -24.09 25.64 -7.10
C GLY A 249 -23.70 24.54 -6.12
N PRO A 250 -24.54 24.30 -5.10
CA PRO A 250 -24.23 23.37 -4.02
C PRO A 250 -24.08 21.92 -4.49
N ARG A 251 -23.10 21.19 -3.94
CA ARG A 251 -22.79 19.81 -4.32
C ARG A 251 -22.13 19.02 -3.19
N PRO A 252 -22.20 17.68 -3.21
CA PRO A 252 -21.66 16.88 -2.12
C PRO A 252 -20.14 16.97 -2.03
N GLU A 253 -19.64 17.00 -0.80
CA GLU A 253 -18.23 16.87 -0.45
C GLU A 253 -17.97 15.52 0.21
N PHE A 254 -16.81 14.94 -0.11
CA PHE A 254 -16.41 13.63 0.37
C PHE A 254 -15.01 13.64 0.98
N GLU A 255 -14.79 12.72 1.91
CA GLU A 255 -13.46 12.33 2.38
C GLU A 255 -13.15 10.91 1.93
N MET A 256 -11.98 10.69 1.33
CA MET A 256 -11.53 9.36 0.93
C MET A 256 -11.11 8.53 2.14
N GLU A 257 -11.23 7.21 2.04
CA GLU A 257 -10.62 6.26 2.98
C GLU A 257 -9.11 6.48 3.07
N GLN A 258 -8.58 6.50 4.31
CA GLN A 258 -7.15 6.47 4.54
C GLN A 258 -6.61 5.05 4.34
N VAL A 259 -5.65 4.90 3.43
CA VAL A 259 -4.89 3.66 3.28
C VAL A 259 -3.42 3.94 3.57
N LEU A 260 -3.00 3.57 4.77
CA LEU A 260 -1.63 3.74 5.27
C LEU A 260 -1.20 2.45 6.00
N PRO A 261 -0.65 1.46 5.28
CA PRO A 261 -0.25 0.19 5.90
C PRO A 261 0.82 0.39 6.97
N GLY A 262 0.62 -0.20 8.15
CA GLY A 262 1.55 -0.09 9.28
C GLY A 262 1.42 1.20 10.09
N ASP A 263 0.41 2.02 9.82
CA ASP A 263 0.06 3.14 10.69
C ASP A 263 -0.53 2.63 12.01
N ASP A 264 -0.02 3.15 13.12
CA ASP A 264 -0.57 2.91 14.46
C ASP A 264 -1.32 4.19 14.89
N PRO A 265 -2.68 4.17 14.93
CA PRO A 265 -3.47 5.34 15.30
C PRO A 265 -3.16 5.87 16.71
N ASP A 266 -2.60 5.03 17.59
CA ASP A 266 -2.30 5.36 18.97
C ASP A 266 -0.84 5.85 19.16
N ASP A 267 0.02 5.71 18.14
CA ASP A 267 1.37 6.29 18.10
C ASP A 267 1.55 7.24 16.90
N PRO A 268 1.35 8.56 17.09
CA PRO A 268 1.55 9.57 16.05
C PRO A 268 2.99 9.64 15.48
N LEU A 269 3.97 8.97 16.10
CA LEU A 269 5.33 8.86 15.58
C LEU A 269 5.51 7.69 14.61
N CYS A 270 4.49 6.83 14.47
CA CYS A 270 4.52 5.63 13.63
C CYS A 270 4.14 5.89 12.16
N ASP A 271 3.71 7.11 11.78
CA ASP A 271 3.35 7.42 10.40
C ASP A 271 4.54 7.14 9.45
N PRO A 272 4.43 6.12 8.57
CA PRO A 272 5.55 5.72 7.73
C PRO A 272 5.86 6.74 6.62
N ILE A 273 4.90 7.59 6.23
CA ILE A 273 5.14 8.69 5.28
C ILE A 273 5.95 9.80 5.95
N ILE A 274 5.62 10.18 7.19
CA ILE A 274 6.42 11.14 7.96
C ILE A 274 7.84 10.59 8.14
N GLN A 275 7.98 9.34 8.57
CA GLN A 275 9.27 8.68 8.71
C GLN A 275 10.09 8.69 7.41
N ALA A 276 9.46 8.38 6.27
CA ALA A 276 10.13 8.43 4.97
C ALA A 276 10.58 9.85 4.60
N ASN A 277 9.79 10.88 4.90
CA ASN A 277 10.14 12.27 4.65
C ASN A 277 11.29 12.74 5.55
N ASP A 278 11.29 12.39 6.83
CA ASP A 278 12.36 12.72 7.77
C ASP A 278 13.70 12.06 7.37
N LEU A 279 13.65 10.80 6.92
CA LEU A 279 14.81 10.11 6.36
C LEU A 279 15.31 10.81 5.09
N GLU A 280 14.42 11.27 4.22
CA GLU A 280 14.81 12.02 3.01
C GLU A 280 15.47 13.35 3.35
N ALA A 281 14.87 14.12 4.27
CA ALA A 281 15.44 15.37 4.77
C ALA A 281 16.80 15.16 5.45
N GLY A 282 16.97 14.03 6.15
CA GLY A 282 18.23 13.58 6.72
C GLY A 282 19.24 13.00 5.71
N GLY A 283 18.91 12.96 4.42
CA GLY A 283 19.78 12.45 3.35
C GLY A 283 19.84 10.92 3.23
N LYS A 284 19.06 10.18 4.02
CA LYS A 284 18.96 8.72 4.00
C LYS A 284 18.00 8.22 2.92
N ARG A 285 18.30 8.61 1.68
CA ARG A 285 17.41 8.44 0.52
C ARG A 285 16.96 7.00 0.27
N ALA A 286 17.88 6.04 0.41
CA ALA A 286 17.57 4.63 0.17
C ALA A 286 16.60 4.05 1.22
N GLU A 287 16.73 4.47 2.48
CA GLU A 287 15.84 4.03 3.57
C GLU A 287 14.42 4.58 3.36
N ALA A 288 14.30 5.87 3.02
CA ALA A 288 13.03 6.49 2.66
C ALA A 288 12.33 5.76 1.49
N VAL A 289 13.07 5.44 0.41
CA VAL A 289 12.52 4.68 -0.72
C VAL A 289 12.06 3.29 -0.30
N ASN A 290 12.80 2.61 0.59
CA ASN A 290 12.42 1.28 1.06
C ASN A 290 11.09 1.29 1.82
N ILE A 291 10.83 2.31 2.64
CA ILE A 291 9.55 2.47 3.34
C ILE A 291 8.42 2.65 2.31
N LEU A 292 8.55 3.61 1.40
CA LEU A 292 7.52 3.88 0.39
C LEU A 292 7.25 2.68 -0.51
N MET A 293 8.28 1.94 -0.91
CA MET A 293 8.15 0.68 -1.66
C MET A 293 7.49 -0.42 -0.83
N GLY A 294 7.72 -0.44 0.48
CA GLY A 294 7.04 -1.33 1.43
C GLY A 294 5.54 -1.04 1.51
N LEU A 295 5.16 0.24 1.60
CA LEU A 295 3.76 0.67 1.60
C LEU A 295 3.04 0.23 0.32
N CYS A 296 3.61 0.50 -0.86
CA CYS A 296 3.04 0.02 -2.13
C CYS A 296 2.96 -1.52 -2.19
N GLN A 297 3.91 -2.24 -1.57
CA GLN A 297 3.90 -3.70 -1.55
C GLN A 297 2.77 -4.25 -0.68
N ALA A 298 2.49 -3.60 0.43
CA ALA A 298 1.44 -3.98 1.36
C ALA A 298 0.05 -3.68 0.79
N ASP A 299 -0.15 -2.47 0.27
CA ASP A 299 -1.36 -2.06 -0.44
C ASP A 299 -1.04 -1.02 -1.53
N LEU A 300 -1.30 -1.37 -2.79
CA LEU A 300 -1.13 -0.47 -3.93
C LEU A 300 -2.07 0.76 -3.86
N ARG A 301 -3.13 0.69 -3.05
CA ARG A 301 -4.07 1.80 -2.80
C ARG A 301 -3.50 2.85 -1.85
N CYS A 302 -2.30 2.67 -1.28
CA CYS A 302 -1.58 3.72 -0.58
C CYS A 302 -1.12 4.82 -1.57
N LEU A 303 -2.02 5.74 -1.89
CA LEU A 303 -1.79 6.79 -2.88
C LEU A 303 -0.66 7.72 -2.46
N ASP A 304 -0.46 7.92 -1.15
CA ASP A 304 0.55 8.84 -0.65
C ASP A 304 1.96 8.29 -0.92
N ALA A 305 2.16 6.97 -0.84
CA ALA A 305 3.41 6.35 -1.22
C ALA A 305 3.76 6.62 -2.70
N HIS A 306 2.77 6.55 -3.60
CA HIS A 306 2.96 6.89 -5.01
C HIS A 306 3.29 8.38 -5.21
N ALA A 307 2.56 9.28 -4.54
CA ALA A 307 2.83 10.71 -4.59
C ALA A 307 4.27 11.03 -4.13
N HIS A 308 4.69 10.48 -2.98
CA HIS A 308 6.01 10.71 -2.43
C HIS A 308 7.13 10.07 -3.28
N LEU A 309 6.91 8.90 -3.88
CA LEU A 309 7.85 8.33 -4.85
C LEU A 309 8.00 9.22 -6.09
N GLY A 310 6.91 9.82 -6.57
CA GLY A 310 6.93 10.79 -7.67
C GLY A 310 7.70 12.07 -7.31
N ASN A 311 7.41 12.66 -6.14
CA ASN A 311 8.03 13.90 -5.65
C ASN A 311 9.57 13.81 -5.68
N ARG A 312 10.12 12.68 -5.24
CA ARG A 312 11.57 12.47 -5.13
C ARG A 312 12.33 12.58 -6.44
N ILE A 313 11.70 12.21 -7.54
CA ILE A 313 12.35 12.18 -8.86
C ILE A 313 11.81 13.27 -9.79
N PHE A 314 10.78 14.00 -9.35
CA PHE A 314 10.13 15.05 -10.12
C PHE A 314 11.14 16.05 -10.67
N ASP A 315 11.98 16.64 -9.83
CA ASP A 315 12.91 17.71 -10.24
C ASP A 315 13.88 17.26 -11.34
N HIS A 316 14.33 16.00 -11.27
CA HIS A 316 15.40 15.47 -12.13
C HIS A 316 14.91 14.69 -13.35
N SER A 317 13.74 14.04 -13.28
CA SER A 317 13.22 13.16 -14.34
C SER A 317 11.68 13.19 -14.37
N PRO A 318 11.06 14.20 -15.00
CA PRO A 318 9.60 14.24 -15.13
C PRO A 318 9.06 13.03 -15.93
N GLN A 319 9.86 12.43 -16.83
CA GLN A 319 9.47 11.23 -17.60
C GLN A 319 9.32 9.98 -16.74
N ASP A 320 10.01 9.91 -15.60
CA ASP A 320 9.89 8.80 -14.65
C ASP A 320 8.91 9.15 -13.52
N ALA A 321 8.95 10.40 -13.02
CA ALA A 321 8.04 10.89 -11.97
C ALA A 321 6.57 10.72 -12.35
N ILE A 322 6.23 11.04 -13.60
CA ILE A 322 4.86 10.95 -14.11
C ILE A 322 4.26 9.55 -13.92
N ARG A 323 5.07 8.49 -13.97
CA ARG A 323 4.57 7.11 -13.83
C ARG A 323 4.06 6.82 -12.42
N HIS A 324 4.74 7.34 -11.39
CA HIS A 324 4.29 7.18 -10.01
C HIS A 324 2.98 7.94 -9.76
N TYR A 325 2.94 9.22 -10.15
CA TYR A 325 1.74 10.04 -10.00
C TYR A 325 0.56 9.48 -10.80
N GLU A 326 0.80 9.00 -12.02
CA GLU A 326 -0.24 8.40 -12.86
C GLU A 326 -0.83 7.16 -12.20
N VAL A 327 0.00 6.25 -11.68
CA VAL A 327 -0.51 5.07 -10.96
C VAL A 327 -1.38 5.48 -9.77
N GLY A 328 -0.88 6.37 -8.89
CA GLY A 328 -1.66 6.82 -7.73
C GLY A 328 -2.97 7.51 -8.13
N LEU A 329 -2.92 8.38 -9.14
CA LEU A 329 -4.12 9.03 -9.68
C LEU A 329 -5.13 8.02 -10.21
N ARG A 330 -4.72 7.09 -11.08
CA ARG A 330 -5.64 6.13 -11.70
C ARG A 330 -6.23 5.14 -10.68
N ILE A 331 -5.47 4.76 -9.65
CA ILE A 331 -5.99 3.92 -8.56
C ILE A 331 -7.04 4.70 -7.75
N GLY A 332 -6.78 5.97 -7.40
CA GLY A 332 -7.76 6.78 -6.68
C GLY A 332 -9.02 7.09 -7.49
N GLU A 333 -8.91 7.22 -8.82
CA GLU A 333 -10.05 7.42 -9.71
C GLU A 333 -11.04 6.24 -9.74
N LEU A 334 -10.62 5.03 -9.35
CA LEU A 334 -11.53 3.88 -9.21
C LEU A 334 -12.70 4.17 -8.25
N SER A 335 -12.49 5.04 -7.26
CA SER A 335 -13.51 5.43 -6.28
C SER A 335 -14.48 6.49 -6.78
N LEU A 336 -14.04 7.33 -7.72
CA LEU A 336 -14.82 8.48 -8.18
C LEU A 336 -15.82 8.06 -9.27
N GLY A 337 -15.46 7.07 -10.08
CA GLY A 337 -16.21 6.73 -11.29
C GLY A 337 -16.08 7.80 -12.38
N ASN A 338 -16.72 7.56 -13.53
CA ASN A 338 -16.55 8.41 -14.72
C ASN A 338 -17.27 9.76 -14.64
N ASP A 339 -18.31 9.86 -13.81
CA ASP A 339 -19.21 11.03 -13.74
C ASP A 339 -19.16 11.72 -12.38
N PHE A 340 -18.02 11.65 -11.68
CA PHE A 340 -17.87 12.29 -10.37
C PHE A 340 -18.02 13.82 -10.48
N THR A 341 -19.07 14.36 -9.87
CA THR A 341 -19.32 15.81 -9.82
C THR A 341 -19.17 16.39 -8.42
N GLY A 342 -18.74 15.60 -7.43
CA GLY A 342 -18.54 16.03 -6.06
C GLY A 342 -17.22 16.77 -5.82
N LEU A 343 -16.95 17.06 -4.55
CA LEU A 343 -15.72 17.71 -4.10
C LEU A 343 -14.87 16.73 -3.29
N LEU A 344 -13.55 16.91 -3.36
CA LEU A 344 -12.57 16.36 -2.44
C LEU A 344 -11.74 17.53 -1.87
N PRO A 345 -12.27 18.28 -0.89
CA PRO A 345 -11.56 19.44 -0.34
C PRO A 345 -10.26 19.01 0.34
N TRP A 346 -9.21 19.83 0.22
CA TRP A 346 -7.91 19.61 0.88
C TRP A 346 -7.97 19.59 2.42
N GLY A 347 -9.00 20.24 2.98
CA GLY A 347 -9.24 20.30 4.43
C GLY A 347 -9.42 18.92 5.05
N HIS A 348 -10.00 17.99 4.30
CA HIS A 348 -10.08 16.57 4.61
C HIS A 348 -8.73 15.92 4.32
N VAL A 349 -8.01 15.52 5.37
CA VAL A 349 -6.60 15.11 5.28
C VAL A 349 -6.45 13.90 4.36
N ASN A 350 -7.44 13.00 4.35
CA ASN A 350 -7.38 11.77 3.56
C ASN A 350 -7.60 11.99 2.06
N ASN A 351 -8.01 13.19 1.63
CA ASN A 351 -8.07 13.56 0.22
C ASN A 351 -6.70 13.97 -0.35
N ARG A 352 -5.77 14.39 0.51
CA ARG A 352 -4.48 14.95 0.10
C ARG A 352 -3.63 13.99 -0.74
N PRO A 353 -3.56 12.68 -0.46
CA PRO A 353 -2.80 11.74 -1.29
C PRO A 353 -3.23 11.74 -2.77
N LEU A 354 -4.54 11.71 -3.05
CA LEU A 354 -5.05 11.78 -4.43
C LEU A 354 -4.76 13.15 -5.05
N LEU A 355 -5.01 14.23 -4.32
CA LEU A 355 -4.76 15.58 -4.79
C LEU A 355 -3.27 15.81 -5.10
N ARG A 356 -2.34 15.26 -4.31
CA ARG A 356 -0.90 15.29 -4.56
C ARG A 356 -0.54 14.51 -5.83
N CYS A 357 -1.11 13.31 -6.02
CA CYS A 357 -0.93 12.55 -7.27
C CYS A 357 -1.43 13.34 -8.48
N MET A 358 -2.62 13.93 -8.39
CA MET A 358 -3.22 14.72 -9.47
C MET A 358 -2.34 15.94 -9.83
N HIS A 359 -1.86 16.66 -8.80
CA HIS A 359 -0.98 17.80 -8.99
C HIS A 359 0.35 17.41 -9.64
N GLY A 360 1.06 16.45 -9.06
CA GLY A 360 2.34 15.98 -9.60
C GLY A 360 2.21 15.46 -11.04
N PHE A 361 1.12 14.76 -11.34
CA PHE A 361 0.81 14.32 -12.70
C PHE A 361 0.61 15.50 -13.66
N GLY A 362 -0.20 16.49 -13.27
CA GLY A 362 -0.43 17.72 -14.05
C GLY A 362 0.86 18.51 -14.31
N LEU A 363 1.69 18.70 -13.29
CA LEU A 363 3.00 19.37 -13.43
C LEU A 363 3.95 18.59 -14.34
N CYS A 364 3.99 17.26 -14.22
CA CYS A 364 4.77 16.42 -15.13
C CYS A 364 4.29 16.54 -16.58
N LEU A 365 2.97 16.52 -16.82
CA LEU A 365 2.40 16.71 -18.14
C LEU A 365 2.83 18.05 -18.73
N TRP A 366 2.75 19.12 -17.95
CA TRP A 366 3.18 20.45 -18.38
C TRP A 366 4.69 20.49 -18.71
N ARG A 367 5.55 19.97 -17.82
CA ARG A 367 7.00 19.86 -18.07
C ARG A 367 7.38 19.02 -19.29
N LEU A 368 6.50 18.11 -19.71
CA LEU A 368 6.67 17.28 -20.90
C LEU A 368 6.01 17.87 -22.15
N GLY A 369 5.48 19.10 -22.09
CA GLY A 369 4.83 19.78 -23.20
C GLY A 369 3.44 19.21 -23.56
N ARG A 370 2.83 18.43 -22.67
CA ARG A 370 1.49 17.83 -22.86
C ARG A 370 0.42 18.79 -22.32
N PHE A 371 0.35 19.99 -22.91
CA PHE A 371 -0.46 21.11 -22.42
C PHE A 371 -1.95 20.78 -22.27
N ASP A 372 -2.59 20.24 -23.30
CA ASP A 372 -4.02 19.89 -23.27
C ASP A 372 -4.36 18.89 -22.15
N GLU A 373 -3.45 17.96 -21.85
CA GLU A 373 -3.64 16.99 -20.77
C GLU A 373 -3.45 17.63 -19.40
N ALA A 374 -2.43 18.48 -19.25
CA ALA A 374 -2.18 19.23 -18.02
C ALA A 374 -3.37 20.15 -17.68
N GLU A 375 -3.89 20.87 -18.68
CA GLU A 375 -5.07 21.73 -18.53
C GLU A 375 -6.27 20.95 -17.97
N ARG A 376 -6.61 19.80 -18.57
CA ARG A 376 -7.73 18.96 -18.10
C ARG A 376 -7.54 18.50 -16.65
N VAL A 377 -6.32 18.16 -16.27
CA VAL A 377 -6.00 17.78 -14.89
C VAL A 377 -6.19 18.96 -13.95
N PHE A 378 -5.67 20.13 -14.32
CA PHE A 378 -5.78 21.35 -13.50
C PHE A 378 -7.20 21.89 -13.37
N ASP A 379 -7.99 21.90 -14.45
CA ASP A 379 -9.42 22.24 -14.39
C ASP A 379 -10.17 21.28 -13.45
N ARG A 380 -9.85 19.97 -13.51
CA ARG A 380 -10.45 18.98 -12.61
C ARG A 380 -10.04 19.18 -11.15
N MET A 381 -8.79 19.56 -10.90
CA MET A 381 -8.33 19.90 -9.54
C MET A 381 -9.09 21.09 -8.97
N LEU A 382 -9.24 22.18 -9.73
CA LEU A 382 -10.01 23.36 -9.30
C LEU A 382 -11.49 23.00 -9.07
N TRP A 383 -12.04 22.11 -9.89
CA TRP A 383 -13.40 21.60 -9.69
C TRP A 383 -13.55 20.83 -8.37
N MET A 384 -12.65 19.90 -8.11
CA MET A 384 -12.75 19.01 -6.94
C MET A 384 -12.31 19.69 -5.64
N ASN A 385 -11.39 20.64 -5.69
CA ASN A 385 -10.86 21.38 -4.55
C ASN A 385 -10.78 22.89 -4.84
N PRO A 386 -11.91 23.63 -4.75
CA PRO A 386 -11.96 25.07 -5.05
C PRO A 386 -11.07 25.95 -4.16
N SER A 387 -10.76 25.49 -2.94
CA SER A 387 -9.79 26.15 -2.06
C SER A 387 -8.39 26.26 -2.67
N ASP A 388 -8.09 25.43 -3.68
CA ASP A 388 -6.86 25.41 -4.46
C ASP A 388 -5.58 25.52 -3.62
N ASN A 389 -5.50 24.72 -2.57
CA ASN A 389 -4.36 24.72 -1.65
C ASN A 389 -3.01 24.40 -2.33
N GLN A 390 -3.06 23.81 -3.53
CA GLN A 390 -1.90 23.45 -4.32
C GLN A 390 -1.49 24.55 -5.31
N GLY A 391 -2.29 25.60 -5.46
CA GLY A 391 -1.97 26.79 -6.24
C GLY A 391 -2.11 26.61 -7.76
N VAL A 392 -2.94 25.68 -8.21
CA VAL A 392 -3.16 25.36 -9.63
C VAL A 392 -3.71 26.56 -10.41
N ARG A 393 -4.50 27.44 -9.77
CA ARG A 393 -5.05 28.65 -10.40
C ARG A 393 -3.97 29.59 -10.93
N PHE A 394 -2.78 29.58 -10.34
CA PHE A 394 -1.65 30.38 -10.80
C PHE A 394 -0.87 29.74 -11.97
N LEU A 395 -1.11 28.46 -12.24
CA LEU A 395 -0.41 27.68 -13.27
C LEU A 395 -1.23 27.55 -14.55
N ILE A 396 -2.56 27.47 -14.42
CA ILE A 396 -3.45 27.04 -15.50
C ILE A 396 -3.42 27.96 -16.74
N ASP A 397 -3.26 29.27 -16.54
CA ASP A 397 -3.18 30.23 -17.65
C ASP A 397 -1.89 30.06 -18.46
N GLY A 398 -0.77 29.76 -17.79
CA GLY A 398 0.50 29.45 -18.45
C GLY A 398 0.40 28.19 -19.30
N VAL A 399 -0.28 27.16 -18.79
CA VAL A 399 -0.53 25.90 -19.49
C VAL A 399 -1.44 26.12 -20.71
N LYS A 400 -2.54 26.87 -20.54
CA LYS A 400 -3.48 27.24 -21.62
C LYS A 400 -2.80 28.07 -22.71
N ALA A 401 -1.84 28.91 -22.34
CA ALA A 401 -1.04 29.70 -23.28
C ALA A 401 0.08 28.89 -23.97
N GLY A 402 0.33 27.65 -23.55
CA GLY A 402 1.43 26.84 -24.06
C GLY A 402 2.81 27.35 -23.64
N THR A 403 2.88 28.07 -22.51
CA THR A 403 4.15 28.58 -21.97
C THR A 403 4.95 27.42 -21.39
N ASP A 404 6.22 27.29 -21.80
CA ASP A 404 7.10 26.26 -21.27
C ASP A 404 7.28 26.38 -19.74
N TRP A 405 7.45 25.25 -19.07
CA TRP A 405 7.71 25.22 -17.64
C TRP A 405 8.99 25.98 -17.28
N THR A 406 8.87 26.96 -16.40
CA THR A 406 10.00 27.61 -15.72
C THR A 406 9.91 27.31 -14.23
N ASP A 407 11.01 26.87 -13.65
CA ASP A 407 11.10 26.60 -12.22
C ASP A 407 10.90 27.91 -11.42
N PRO A 408 9.85 28.03 -10.59
CA PRO A 408 9.56 29.25 -9.84
C PRO A 408 10.69 29.65 -8.88
N GLU A 409 11.53 28.70 -8.44
CA GLU A 409 12.68 29.00 -7.57
C GLU A 409 13.89 29.57 -8.34
N ASN A 410 13.89 29.49 -9.68
CA ASN A 410 14.95 30.06 -10.53
C ASN A 410 14.54 31.37 -11.22
N SER A 411 13.33 31.90 -10.96
CA SER A 411 12.87 33.15 -11.58
C SER A 411 13.29 34.44 -10.86
N ASP A 412 13.99 34.35 -9.72
CA ASP A 412 14.51 35.50 -8.96
C ASP A 412 16.05 35.71 -9.14
N ILE A 413 16.56 35.45 -10.34
CA ILE A 413 17.90 35.92 -10.75
C ILE A 413 17.82 36.44 -12.20
N ASP A 414 17.27 37.64 -12.37
CA ASP A 414 17.72 38.59 -13.41
C ASP A 414 17.26 40.03 -13.13
#